data_AF-A0A3D0YLG0-F1
#
_entry.id   AF-A0A3D0YLG0-F1
#
_cell.length_a   1.000
_cell.length_b   1.000
_cell.length_c   1.000
_cell.angle_alpha   90.00
_cell.angle_beta   90.00
_cell.angle_gamma   90.00
#
_symmetry.space_group_name_H-M   'P 1'
#
loop_
_entity.id
_entity.type
_entity.pdbx_description
1 polymer ?
#
loop_
_entity_poly.entity_id
_entity_poly.type
_entity_poly.pdbx_seq_one_letter_code
_entity_poly.pdbx_strand_id
1 'polypeptide(L)'
;MNRFQRVAIAACIALVVLLFVGAIVRATGAGMGCPDWPTCWGCLIPPTNADQIDPGKLDIDKFRRMATRHGVDPDTITRASVIQSFNPVHTWTEYVNR
;
A
#
# COMPACT_ATOMS: atom_id res chain seq x y z
N MET A 1 -15.28 31.84 -17.76
CA MET A 1 -14.10 31.01 -17.39
C MET A 1 -13.67 30.22 -18.61
N ASN A 2 -12.45 30.45 -19.11
CA ASN A 2 -11.96 29.79 -20.32
C ASN A 2 -11.69 28.30 -20.07
N ARG A 3 -11.68 27.48 -21.14
CA ARG A 3 -11.37 26.04 -21.03
C ARG A 3 -10.05 25.80 -20.29
N PHE A 4 -9.04 26.62 -20.58
CA PHE A 4 -7.75 26.59 -19.87
C PHE A 4 -7.89 26.85 -18.36
N GLN A 5 -8.61 27.90 -17.96
CA GLN A 5 -8.82 28.21 -16.54
C GLN A 5 -9.60 27.10 -15.81
N ARG A 6 -10.57 26.46 -16.47
CA ARG A 6 -11.30 25.33 -15.90
C ARG A 6 -10.39 24.13 -15.64
N VAL A 7 -9.52 23.79 -16.59
CA VAL A 7 -8.54 22.71 -16.44
C VAL A 7 -7.53 23.05 -15.34
N ALA A 8 -7.03 24.29 -15.31
CA ALA A 8 -6.10 24.74 -14.28
C ALA A 8 -6.71 24.64 -12.87
N ILE A 9 -7.95 25.10 -12.68
CA ILE A 9 -8.65 24.98 -11.40
C ILE A 9 -8.88 23.51 -11.03
N ALA A 10 -9.30 22.67 -11.98
CA ALA A 10 -9.49 21.25 -11.74
C ALA A 10 -8.18 20.56 -11.32
N ALA A 11 -7.05 20.91 -11.95
CA ALA A 11 -5.73 20.39 -11.58
C ALA A 11 -5.31 20.83 -10.18
N CYS A 12 -5.53 22.10 -9.82
CA CYS A 12 -5.27 22.58 -8.45
C CYS A 12 -6.12 21.85 -7.41
N ILE A 13 -7.41 21.62 -7.69
CA ILE A 13 -8.29 20.87 -6.79
C ILE A 13 -7.80 19.42 -6.66
N ALA A 14 -7.46 18.77 -7.78
CA ALA A 14 -6.94 17.40 -7.77
C ALA A 14 -5.64 17.28 -6.96
N LEU A 15 -4.72 18.25 -7.10
CA LEU A 15 -3.50 18.31 -6.31
C LEU A 15 -3.80 18.39 -4.81
N VAL A 16 -4.69 19.30 -4.41
CA VAL A 16 -5.08 19.46 -3.00
C VAL A 16 -5.69 18.17 -2.46
N VAL A 17 -6.57 17.51 -3.23
CA VAL A 17 -7.16 16.22 -2.84
C VAL A 17 -6.08 15.15 -2.66
N LEU A 18 -5.15 15.00 -3.61
CA LEU A 18 -4.05 14.04 -3.53
C LEU A 18 -3.15 14.27 -2.30
N LEU A 19 -2.88 15.54 -1.96
CA LEU A 19 -2.12 15.87 -0.75
C LEU A 19 -2.85 15.39 0.52
N PHE A 20 -4.17 15.55 0.60
CA PHE A 20 -4.95 15.06 1.74
C PHE A 20 -4.97 13.53 1.82
N VAL A 21 -5.10 12.83 0.70
CA VAL A 21 -5.04 11.36 0.68
C VAL A 21 -3.69 10.87 1.22
N GLY A 22 -2.58 11.46 0.77
CA GLY A 22 -1.24 11.13 1.29
C GLY A 22 -1.06 11.48 2.76
N ALA A 23 -1.63 12.60 3.21
CA ALA A 23 -1.61 12.99 4.61
C ALA A 23 -2.38 11.99 5.50
N ILE A 24 -3.53 11.48 5.04
CA ILE A 24 -4.30 10.45 5.75
C ILE A 24 -3.50 9.16 5.87
N VAL A 25 -2.85 8.69 4.81
CA VAL A 25 -2.00 7.49 4.85
C VAL A 25 -0.90 7.62 5.90
N ARG A 26 -0.27 8.79 5.98
CA ARG A 26 0.80 9.04 6.96
C ARG A 26 0.27 9.17 8.39
N ALA A 27 -0.87 9.85 8.58
CA ALA A 27 -1.48 10.03 9.89
C ALA A 27 -2.04 8.73 10.48
N THR A 28 -2.57 7.84 9.63
CA THR A 28 -3.10 6.53 10.04
C THR A 28 -2.04 5.45 10.18
N GLY A 29 -0.79 5.72 9.77
CA GLY A 29 0.25 4.68 9.71
C GLY A 29 -0.04 3.61 8.66
N ALA A 30 -0.91 3.87 7.69
CA ALA A 30 -1.28 2.94 6.62
C ALA A 30 -0.21 2.78 5.54
N GLY A 31 0.91 3.51 5.60
CA GLY A 31 1.98 3.46 4.59
C GLY A 31 2.74 2.13 4.47
N MET A 32 2.35 1.10 5.21
CA MET A 32 2.87 -0.28 5.11
C MET A 32 1.74 -1.32 4.90
N GLY A 33 0.55 -0.89 4.49
CA GLY A 33 -0.60 -1.74 4.24
C GLY A 33 -0.49 -2.58 2.96
N CYS A 34 0.26 -2.11 1.95
CA CYS A 34 0.59 -2.82 0.72
C CYS A 34 2.08 -3.16 0.70
N PRO A 35 2.42 -4.43 0.97
CA PRO A 35 3.80 -4.83 1.20
C PRO A 35 4.59 -4.95 -0.13
N ASP A 36 3.89 -4.97 -1.27
CA ASP A 36 4.46 -5.02 -2.61
C ASP A 36 3.91 -3.92 -3.52
N TRP A 37 4.61 -3.67 -4.64
CA TRP A 37 4.17 -2.88 -5.80
C TRP A 37 4.79 -3.52 -7.06
N PRO A 38 4.12 -3.60 -8.24
CA PRO A 38 2.81 -3.02 -8.61
C PRO A 38 1.58 -3.80 -8.12
N THR A 39 1.75 -5.02 -7.64
CA THR A 39 0.71 -5.81 -6.97
C THR A 39 0.67 -5.50 -5.48
N CYS A 40 -0.50 -5.55 -4.85
CA CYS A 40 -0.65 -5.48 -3.40
C CYS A 40 -1.09 -6.86 -2.88
N TRP A 41 -0.29 -7.47 -2.00
CA TRP A 41 -0.48 -8.86 -1.53
C TRP A 41 -0.49 -9.92 -2.66
N GLY A 42 0.34 -9.72 -3.70
CA GLY A 42 0.39 -10.62 -4.86
C GLY A 42 -0.82 -10.54 -5.81
N CYS A 43 -1.74 -9.60 -5.57
CA CYS A 43 -2.92 -9.36 -6.39
C CYS A 43 -2.93 -7.91 -6.94
N LEU A 44 -3.59 -7.68 -8.08
CA LEU A 44 -3.76 -6.32 -8.61
C LEU A 44 -4.79 -5.53 -7.80
N ILE A 45 -5.87 -6.19 -7.39
CA ILE A 45 -6.90 -5.64 -6.50
C ILE A 45 -6.65 -6.21 -5.11
N PRO A 46 -6.54 -5.37 -4.06
CA PRO A 46 -6.22 -5.84 -2.73
C PRO A 46 -7.34 -6.72 -2.14
N PRO A 47 -6.98 -7.72 -1.31
CA PRO A 47 -7.95 -8.56 -0.63
C PRO A 47 -8.70 -7.75 0.44
N THR A 48 -9.92 -8.19 0.77
CA THR A 48 -10.70 -7.61 1.87
C THR A 48 -10.58 -8.39 3.17
N ASN A 49 -10.10 -9.63 3.12
CA ASN A 49 -9.92 -10.52 4.26
C ASN A 49 -8.63 -11.35 4.10
N ALA A 50 -8.05 -11.80 5.21
CA ALA A 50 -6.81 -12.58 5.21
C ALA A 50 -6.93 -13.92 4.46
N ASP A 51 -8.12 -14.53 4.48
CA ASP A 51 -8.38 -15.83 3.83
C ASP A 51 -8.31 -15.77 2.30
N GLN A 52 -8.38 -14.58 1.71
CA GLN A 52 -8.27 -14.37 0.26
C GLN A 52 -6.82 -14.27 -0.22
N ILE A 53 -5.86 -14.23 0.71
CA ILE A 53 -4.44 -14.09 0.40
C ILE A 53 -3.91 -15.46 -0.02
N ASP A 54 -3.52 -15.59 -1.28
CA ASP A 54 -2.82 -16.77 -1.78
C ASP A 54 -1.36 -16.73 -1.30
N PRO A 55 -0.95 -17.63 -0.38
CA PRO A 55 0.40 -17.64 0.12
C PRO A 55 1.41 -17.86 -1.01
N GLY A 56 1.07 -18.60 -2.07
CA GLY A 56 1.99 -18.92 -3.17
C GLY A 56 2.42 -17.72 -4.01
N LYS A 57 1.64 -16.64 -4.03
CA LYS A 57 1.93 -15.42 -4.82
C LYS A 57 2.79 -14.40 -4.09
N LEU A 58 3.02 -14.60 -2.80
CA LEU A 58 3.77 -13.66 -1.97
C LEU A 58 5.28 -13.92 -2.11
N ASP A 59 6.06 -12.93 -2.55
CA ASP A 59 7.51 -13.07 -2.70
C ASP A 59 8.21 -12.83 -1.34
N ILE A 60 8.33 -13.90 -0.54
CA ILE A 60 8.94 -13.83 0.79
C ILE A 60 10.44 -13.49 0.74
N ASP A 61 11.13 -13.87 -0.33
CA ASP A 61 12.55 -13.54 -0.48
C ASP A 61 12.77 -12.05 -0.68
N LYS A 62 11.86 -11.37 -1.38
CA LYS A 62 11.84 -9.90 -1.46
C LYS A 62 11.63 -9.28 -0.08
N PHE A 63 10.70 -9.79 0.73
CA PHE A 63 10.49 -9.28 2.09
C PHE A 63 11.71 -9.46 2.99
N ARG A 64 12.36 -10.63 2.93
CA ARG A 64 13.59 -10.90 3.67
C ARG A 64 14.70 -9.92 3.28
N ARG A 65 14.90 -9.70 1.98
CA ARG A 65 15.88 -8.71 1.49
C ARG A 65 15.58 -7.30 1.99
N MET A 66 14.31 -6.91 2.05
CA MET A 66 13.89 -5.62 2.57
C MET A 66 14.11 -5.53 4.08
N ALA A 67 13.77 -6.58 4.84
CA ALA A 67 14.01 -6.67 6.28
C ALA A 67 15.51 -6.51 6.60
N THR A 68 16.39 -7.20 5.86
CA THR A 68 17.85 -7.05 6.01
C THR A 68 18.33 -5.61 5.77
N ARG A 69 17.76 -4.91 4.78
CA ARG A 69 18.07 -3.49 4.54
C ARG A 69 17.66 -2.58 5.69
N HIS A 70 16.64 -2.96 6.44
CA HIS A 70 16.17 -2.25 7.63
C HIS A 70 16.79 -2.77 8.93
N GLY A 71 17.79 -3.65 8.86
CA GLY A 71 18.48 -4.21 10.04
C GLY A 71 17.61 -5.19 10.84
N VAL A 72 16.55 -5.72 10.23
CA VAL A 72 15.66 -6.73 10.82
C VAL A 72 16.15 -8.12 10.42
N ASP A 73 16.15 -9.04 11.38
CA ASP A 73 16.59 -10.41 11.17
C ASP A 73 15.65 -11.16 10.19
N PRO A 74 16.18 -11.73 9.08
CA PRO A 74 15.38 -12.30 8.00
C PRO A 74 14.63 -13.56 8.41
N ASP A 75 15.07 -14.27 9.46
CA ASP A 75 14.48 -15.53 9.89
C ASP A 75 13.14 -15.32 10.62
N THR A 76 12.87 -14.08 11.03
CA THR A 76 11.60 -13.67 11.66
C THR A 76 10.47 -13.49 10.62
N ILE A 77 10.82 -13.31 9.35
CA ILE A 77 9.87 -13.06 8.25
C ILE A 77 9.46 -14.40 7.64
N THR A 78 8.29 -14.90 8.09
CA THR A 78 7.66 -16.11 7.58
C THR A 78 6.37 -15.77 6.87
N ARG A 79 5.93 -16.64 5.97
CA ARG A 79 4.69 -16.44 5.20
C ARG A 79 3.47 -16.26 6.12
N ALA A 80 3.43 -16.99 7.23
CA ALA A 80 2.40 -16.86 8.26
C ALA A 80 2.50 -15.54 9.04
N SER A 81 3.70 -15.11 9.45
CA SER A 81 3.86 -13.85 10.18
C SER A 81 3.52 -12.63 9.34
N VAL A 82 3.78 -12.69 8.03
CA VAL A 82 3.35 -11.64 7.09
C VAL A 82 1.83 -11.63 6.93
N ILE A 83 1.17 -12.78 6.70
CA ILE A 83 -0.30 -12.81 6.58
C ILE A 83 -0.98 -12.32 7.88
N GLN A 84 -0.40 -12.60 9.04
CA GLN A 84 -0.91 -12.13 10.33
C GLN A 84 -0.87 -10.59 10.47
N SER A 85 0.06 -9.90 9.81
CA SER A 85 0.11 -8.43 9.83
C SER A 85 -0.89 -7.75 8.89
N PHE A 86 -1.68 -8.54 8.15
CA PHE A 86 -2.69 -8.02 7.23
C PHE A 86 -3.75 -7.19 7.97
N ASN A 87 -4.00 -5.99 7.46
CA ASN A 87 -5.10 -5.15 7.90
C ASN A 87 -5.81 -4.55 6.68
N PRO A 88 -7.08 -4.90 6.43
CA PRO A 88 -7.78 -4.48 5.21
C PRO A 88 -7.94 -2.96 5.13
N VAL A 89 -8.17 -2.28 6.26
CA VAL A 89 -8.33 -0.83 6.27
C VAL A 89 -7.04 -0.15 5.84
N HIS A 90 -5.90 -0.58 6.40
CA HIS A 90 -4.60 0.00 6.04
C HIS A 90 -4.22 -0.34 4.59
N THR A 91 -4.46 -1.58 4.15
CA THR A 91 -4.21 -2.01 2.77
C THR A 91 -5.00 -1.19 1.76
N TRP A 92 -6.30 -1.02 1.94
CA TRP A 92 -7.13 -0.22 1.04
C TRP A 92 -6.80 1.26 1.10
N THR A 93 -6.50 1.79 2.29
CA THR A 93 -6.09 3.19 2.46
C THR A 93 -4.79 3.49 1.71
N GLU A 94 -3.81 2.60 1.76
CA GLU A 94 -2.58 2.76 0.98
C GLU A 94 -2.80 2.55 -0.52
N TYR A 95 -3.60 1.55 -0.90
CA TYR A 95 -3.87 1.23 -2.31
C TYR A 95 -4.53 2.40 -3.05
N VAL A 96 -5.48 3.10 -2.42
CA VAL A 96 -6.13 4.29 -3.02
C VAL A 96 -5.15 5.46 -3.20
N ASN A 97 -4.12 5.55 -2.37
CA ASN A 97 -3.10 6.60 -2.48
C ASN A 97 -2.04 6.32 -3.55
N ARG A 98 -1.94 5.09 -4.04
CA ARG A 98 -0.96 4.67 -5.06
C ARG A 98 -1.51 4.84 -6.47
#